data_AF-A0A7J5C5V7-F1
#
_entry.id   AF-A0A7J5C5V7-F1
#
_cell.length_a   1.000
_cell.length_b   1.000
_cell.length_c   1.000
_cell.angle_alpha   90.00
_cell.angle_beta   90.00
_cell.angle_gamma   90.00
#
_symmetry.space_group_name_H-M   'P 1'
#
loop_
_entity.id
_entity.type
_entity.pdbx_description
1 polymer ?
#
loop_
_entity_poly.entity_id
_entity_poly.type
_entity_poly.pdbx_seq_one_letter_code
_entity_poly.pdbx_strand_id
1 'polypeptide(L)'
;MDLLAEYRRATMFFEAGDPTGAARLLEPIVEAEPGNSSVRQLLARAYFQSAQLNRAEEQLRELVDRDPSDHYAHHVLGRTLERMNRPVDALRHLRIAAAMYSTNADYTTALRRVEGKVGGR
;
A
#
# COMPACT_ATOMS: atom_id res chain seq x y z
N MET A 1 22.81 -4.35 -13.66
CA MET A 1 21.53 -3.62 -13.64
C MET A 1 21.76 -2.38 -12.79
N ASP A 2 21.43 -1.19 -13.28
CA ASP A 2 21.46 0.02 -12.46
C ASP A 2 20.10 0.16 -11.75
N LEU A 3 20.05 -0.25 -10.48
CA LEU A 3 18.81 -0.26 -9.69
C LEU A 3 18.23 1.14 -9.50
N LEU A 4 19.07 2.17 -9.39
CA LEU A 4 18.62 3.53 -9.21
C LEU A 4 17.97 4.07 -10.48
N ALA A 5 18.56 3.79 -11.65
CA ALA A 5 17.99 4.18 -12.93
C ALA A 5 16.63 3.49 -13.17
N GLU A 6 16.52 2.19 -12.88
CA GLU A 6 15.25 1.46 -13.01
C GLU A 6 14.20 1.92 -11.98
N TYR A 7 14.59 2.25 -10.75
CA TYR A 7 13.67 2.82 -9.76
C TYR A 7 13.11 4.17 -10.21
N ARG A 8 13.96 5.06 -10.76
CA ARG A 8 13.51 6.34 -11.33
C ARG A 8 12.56 6.12 -12.50
N ARG A 9 12.87 5.15 -13.38
CA ARG A 9 12.00 4.78 -14.49
C ARG A 9 10.66 4.25 -14.00
N ALA A 10 10.65 3.37 -13.00
CA ALA A 10 9.41 2.88 -12.40
C ALA A 10 8.56 4.00 -11.81
N THR A 11 9.20 4.98 -11.15
CA THR A 11 8.53 6.16 -10.61
C THR A 11 7.86 6.96 -11.73
N MET A 12 8.54 7.21 -12.84
CA MET A 12 7.96 7.90 -14.00
C MET A 12 6.76 7.14 -14.59
N PHE A 13 6.84 5.81 -14.70
CA PHE A 13 5.72 4.98 -15.16
C PHE A 13 4.51 5.10 -14.23
N PHE A 14 4.76 5.05 -12.92
CA PHE A 14 3.71 5.19 -11.90
C PHE A 14 3.03 6.57 -11.99
N GLU A 15 3.82 7.64 -12.10
CA GLU A 15 3.33 9.02 -12.23
C GLU A 15 2.60 9.27 -13.56
N ALA A 16 3.01 8.60 -14.63
CA ALA A 16 2.34 8.63 -15.94
C ALA A 16 1.02 7.84 -15.97
N GLY A 17 0.62 7.21 -14.87
CA GLY A 17 -0.60 6.42 -14.78
C GLY A 17 -0.49 4.99 -15.33
N ASP A 18 0.74 4.48 -15.50
CA ASP A 18 1.02 3.08 -15.82
C ASP A 18 1.58 2.32 -14.59
N PRO A 19 0.72 1.98 -13.62
CA PRO A 19 1.14 1.23 -12.44
C PRO A 19 1.58 -0.21 -12.78
N THR A 20 1.11 -0.79 -13.89
CA THR A 20 1.51 -2.14 -14.31
C THR A 20 2.95 -2.14 -14.81
N GLY A 21 3.31 -1.16 -15.66
CA GLY A 21 4.68 -0.95 -16.10
C GLY A 21 5.62 -0.60 -14.95
N ALA A 22 5.17 0.21 -13.98
CA ALA A 22 5.93 0.49 -12.77
C ALA A 22 6.22 -0.77 -11.95
N ALA A 23 5.21 -1.60 -11.69
CA ALA A 23 5.36 -2.84 -10.93
C ALA A 23 6.40 -3.78 -11.57
N ARG A 24 6.35 -3.95 -12.91
CA ARG A 24 7.31 -4.78 -13.65
C ARG A 24 8.77 -4.34 -13.48
N LEU A 25 9.01 -3.04 -13.32
CA LEU A 25 10.35 -2.50 -13.08
C LEU A 25 10.77 -2.61 -11.61
N LEU A 26 9.81 -2.56 -10.67
CA LEU A 26 10.07 -2.58 -9.22
C LEU A 26 10.28 -3.98 -8.65
N GLU A 27 9.62 -5.00 -9.22
CA GLU A 27 9.78 -6.42 -8.82
C GLU A 27 11.25 -6.85 -8.68
N PRO A 28 12.11 -6.73 -9.70
CA PRO A 28 13.51 -7.14 -9.59
C PRO A 28 14.32 -6.28 -8.60
N ILE A 29 13.89 -5.03 -8.35
CA ILE A 29 14.56 -4.14 -7.39
C ILE A 29 14.24 -4.57 -5.97
N VAL A 30 12.99 -4.92 -5.67
CA VAL A 30 12.61 -5.47 -4.34
C VAL A 30 13.29 -6.81 -4.07
N GLU A 31 13.47 -7.65 -5.10
CA GLU A 31 14.22 -8.91 -4.96
C GLU A 31 15.71 -8.68 -4.65
N ALA A 32 16.34 -7.70 -5.31
CA ALA A 32 17.74 -7.35 -5.08
C ALA A 32 17.95 -6.62 -3.75
N GLU A 33 16.99 -5.80 -3.34
CA GLU A 33 17.03 -4.97 -2.13
C GLU A 33 15.81 -5.23 -1.24
N PRO A 34 15.69 -6.43 -0.65
CA PRO A 34 14.49 -6.80 0.12
C PRO A 34 14.28 -5.88 1.32
N GLY A 35 15.32 -5.22 1.82
CA GLY A 35 15.32 -4.23 2.91
C GLY A 35 14.76 -2.85 2.57
N ASN A 36 14.60 -2.53 1.28
CA ASN A 36 14.28 -1.17 0.84
C ASN A 36 12.78 -0.88 0.91
N SER A 37 12.33 -0.29 2.03
CA SER A 37 10.92 0.04 2.27
C SER A 37 10.33 0.99 1.22
N SER A 38 11.11 1.94 0.70
CA SER A 38 10.64 2.88 -0.32
C SER A 38 10.26 2.19 -1.63
N VAL A 39 11.11 1.25 -2.10
CA VAL A 39 10.84 0.46 -3.31
C VAL A 39 9.63 -0.44 -3.09
N ARG A 40 9.58 -1.13 -1.93
CA ARG A 40 8.46 -2.00 -1.57
C ARG A 40 7.13 -1.23 -1.47
N GLN A 41 7.15 -0.03 -0.91
CA GLN A 41 5.98 0.84 -0.82
C GLN A 41 5.49 1.27 -2.21
N LEU A 42 6.40 1.67 -3.11
CA LEU A 42 6.02 2.01 -4.48
C LEU A 42 5.45 0.80 -5.23
N LEU A 43 6.04 -0.39 -5.05
CA LEU A 43 5.55 -1.63 -5.63
C LEU A 43 4.15 -1.98 -5.11
N ALA A 44 3.92 -1.89 -3.80
CA ALA A 44 2.60 -2.09 -3.19
C ALA A 44 1.54 -1.14 -3.77
N ARG A 45 1.88 0.15 -3.93
CA ARG A 45 0.99 1.15 -4.53
C ARG A 45 0.70 0.85 -6.00
N ALA A 46 1.72 0.43 -6.75
CA ALA A 46 1.59 0.01 -8.14
C ALA A 46 0.63 -1.19 -8.27
N TYR A 47 0.76 -2.21 -7.41
CA TYR A 47 -0.20 -3.32 -7.36
C TYR A 47 -1.60 -2.89 -6.96
N PHE A 48 -1.73 -2.02 -5.96
CA PHE A 48 -3.02 -1.49 -5.56
C PHE A 48 -3.72 -0.76 -6.72
N GLN A 49 -3.02 0.12 -7.42
CA GLN A 49 -3.61 0.92 -8.50
C GLN A 49 -3.92 0.08 -9.75
N SER A 50 -3.15 -0.99 -10.01
CA SER A 50 -3.41 -1.97 -11.07
C SER A 50 -4.39 -3.10 -10.66
N ALA A 51 -5.06 -2.97 -9.52
CA ALA A 51 -6.02 -3.95 -8.99
C ALA A 51 -5.46 -5.35 -8.69
N GLN A 52 -4.13 -5.50 -8.59
CA GLN A 52 -3.44 -6.72 -8.16
C GLN A 52 -3.43 -6.82 -6.62
N LEU A 53 -4.61 -6.87 -6.01
CA LEU A 53 -4.79 -6.62 -4.57
C LEU A 53 -4.07 -7.64 -3.67
N ASN A 54 -4.00 -8.92 -4.05
CA ASN A 54 -3.26 -9.93 -3.28
C ASN A 54 -1.76 -9.61 -3.20
N ARG A 55 -1.17 -9.18 -4.32
CA ARG A 55 0.25 -8.79 -4.38
C ARG A 55 0.50 -7.50 -3.59
N ALA A 56 -0.43 -6.55 -3.64
CA ALA A 56 -0.38 -5.36 -2.80
C ALA A 56 -0.40 -5.72 -1.31
N GLU A 57 -1.32 -6.59 -0.88
CA GLU A 57 -1.42 -7.03 0.51
C GLU A 57 -0.11 -7.67 1.01
N GLU A 58 0.50 -8.56 0.21
CA GLU A 58 1.77 -9.21 0.54
C GLU A 58 2.88 -8.18 0.82
N GLN A 59 3.08 -7.22 -0.09
CA GLN A 59 4.10 -6.19 0.07
C GLN A 59 3.82 -5.26 1.26
N LEU A 60 2.56 -4.98 1.56
CA LEU A 60 2.16 -4.10 2.66
C LEU A 60 2.28 -4.76 4.02
N ARG A 61 2.03 -6.07 4.11
CA ARG A 61 2.26 -6.83 5.35
C ARG A 61 3.75 -6.85 5.70
N GLU A 62 4.61 -7.07 4.73
CA GLU A 62 6.07 -6.98 4.91
C GLU A 62 6.52 -5.60 5.42
N LEU A 63 5.88 -4.51 4.98
CA LEU A 63 6.17 -3.17 5.50
C LEU A 63 5.73 -3.02 6.96
N VAL A 64 4.49 -3.42 7.27
CA VAL A 64 3.92 -3.33 8.63
C VAL A 64 4.65 -4.24 9.63
N ASP A 65 5.07 -5.43 9.21
CA ASP A 65 5.77 -6.37 10.08
C ASP A 65 7.17 -5.85 10.46
N ARG A 66 7.80 -5.08 9.58
CA ARG A 66 9.12 -4.47 9.81
C ARG A 66 9.05 -3.16 10.55
N ASP A 67 8.10 -2.32 10.18
CA ASP A 67 7.81 -1.06 10.85
C ASP A 67 6.32 -0.98 11.19
N PRO A 68 5.92 -1.48 12.38
CA PRO A 68 4.54 -1.37 12.86
C PRO A 68 4.08 0.08 13.08
N SER A 69 4.99 1.05 13.00
CA SER A 69 4.68 2.47 13.14
C SER A 69 4.48 3.19 11.80
N ASP A 70 4.64 2.49 10.66
CA ASP A 70 4.36 3.03 9.34
C ASP A 70 2.84 3.19 9.14
N HIS A 71 2.34 4.36 9.54
CA HIS A 71 0.93 4.73 9.40
C HIS A 71 0.48 4.72 7.92
N TYR A 72 1.40 4.97 6.97
CA TYR A 72 1.08 4.99 5.55
C TYR A 72 0.90 3.56 5.02
N ALA A 73 1.77 2.62 5.37
CA ALA A 73 1.60 1.21 5.06
C ALA A 73 0.29 0.67 5.66
N HIS A 74 -0.02 1.00 6.91
CA HIS A 74 -1.31 0.67 7.53
C HIS A 74 -2.50 1.23 6.75
N HIS A 75 -2.43 2.48 6.30
CA HIS A 75 -3.50 3.07 5.51
C HIS A 75 -3.72 2.34 4.18
N VAL A 76 -2.64 2.09 3.42
CA VAL A 76 -2.73 1.42 2.12
C VAL A 76 -3.15 -0.04 2.27
N LEU A 77 -2.70 -0.74 3.32
CA LEU A 77 -3.14 -2.10 3.65
C LEU A 77 -4.64 -2.14 3.96
N GLY A 78 -5.11 -1.21 4.80
CA GLY A 78 -6.52 -1.05 5.10
C GLY A 78 -7.38 -0.84 3.85
N ARG A 79 -6.96 0.05 2.95
CA ARG A 79 -7.65 0.28 1.66
C ARG A 79 -7.60 -0.93 0.73
N THR A 80 -6.50 -1.68 0.73
CA THR A 80 -6.35 -2.90 -0.07
C THR A 80 -7.34 -3.96 0.40
N LEU A 81 -7.37 -4.24 1.70
CA LEU A 81 -8.30 -5.16 2.34
C LEU A 81 -9.77 -4.75 2.13
N GLU A 82 -10.04 -3.45 2.19
CA GLU A 82 -11.38 -2.92 1.89
C GLU A 82 -11.80 -3.26 0.44
N ARG A 83 -10.92 -3.05 -0.54
CA ARG A 83 -11.21 -3.38 -1.96
C ARG A 83 -11.33 -4.88 -2.20
N MET A 84 -10.69 -5.70 -1.36
CA MET A 84 -10.84 -7.15 -1.34
C MET A 84 -12.11 -7.63 -0.63
N ASN A 85 -13.01 -6.72 -0.26
CA ASN A 85 -14.24 -7.02 0.49
C ASN A 85 -13.97 -7.68 1.87
N ARG A 86 -12.88 -7.28 2.53
CA ARG A 86 -12.50 -7.72 3.89
C ARG A 86 -12.57 -6.54 4.89
N PRO A 87 -13.75 -5.94 5.12
CA PRO A 87 -13.88 -4.72 5.92
C PRO A 87 -13.50 -4.89 7.39
N VAL A 88 -13.62 -6.09 7.98
CA VAL A 88 -13.22 -6.34 9.37
C VAL A 88 -11.70 -6.23 9.54
N ASP A 89 -10.93 -6.76 8.59
CA ASP A 89 -9.47 -6.70 8.62
C ASP A 89 -8.99 -5.28 8.27
N ALA A 90 -9.63 -4.66 7.27
CA ALA A 90 -9.37 -3.27 6.89
C ALA A 90 -9.53 -2.30 8.07
N LEU A 91 -10.59 -2.49 8.89
CA LEU A 91 -10.89 -1.63 10.02
C LEU A 91 -9.74 -1.55 11.03
N ARG A 92 -9.04 -2.67 11.27
CA ARG A 92 -7.94 -2.73 12.24
C ARG A 92 -6.79 -1.81 11.81
N HIS A 93 -6.36 -1.90 10.55
CA HIS A 93 -5.26 -1.09 10.04
C HIS A 93 -5.63 0.38 9.84
N LEU A 94 -6.86 0.66 9.38
CA LEU A 94 -7.31 2.06 9.23
C LEU A 94 -7.45 2.79 10.56
N ARG A 95 -7.81 2.08 11.65
CA ARG A 95 -7.80 2.65 13.00
C ARG A 95 -6.40 3.03 13.45
N ILE A 96 -5.42 2.16 13.23
CA ILE A 96 -4.01 2.45 13.56
C ILE A 96 -3.55 3.69 12.78
N ALA A 97 -3.72 3.70 11.45
CA ALA A 97 -3.32 4.84 10.62
C ALA A 97 -3.96 6.15 11.07
N ALA A 98 -5.28 6.15 11.32
CA ALA A 98 -6.00 7.36 11.77
C ALA A 98 -5.63 7.78 13.21
N ALA A 99 -5.29 6.85 14.09
CA ALA A 99 -4.82 7.18 15.45
C ALA A 99 -3.44 7.84 15.41
N MET A 100 -2.54 7.38 14.53
CA MET A 100 -1.19 7.93 14.39
C MET A 100 -1.17 9.28 13.68
N TYR A 101 -2.06 9.48 12.71
CA TYR A 101 -2.10 10.72 11.93
C TYR A 101 -3.53 11.19 11.67
N SER A 102 -4.19 11.63 12.75
CA SER A 102 -5.62 11.98 12.79
C SER A 102 -6.01 13.21 11.97
N THR A 103 -5.05 14.09 11.65
CA THR A 103 -5.26 15.26 10.80
C THR A 103 -5.33 14.92 9.31
N ASN A 104 -4.98 13.69 8.92
CA ASN A 104 -5.07 13.24 7.55
C ASN A 104 -6.53 12.90 7.16
N ALA A 105 -7.10 13.74 6.31
CA ALA A 105 -8.49 13.60 5.85
C ALA A 105 -8.75 12.29 5.09
N ASP A 106 -7.78 11.78 4.33
CA ASP A 106 -7.92 10.52 3.59
C ASP A 106 -8.04 9.33 4.55
N TYR A 107 -7.32 9.37 5.66
CA TYR A 107 -7.29 8.29 6.64
C TYR A 107 -8.62 8.20 7.37
N THR A 108 -9.10 9.34 7.87
CA THR A 108 -10.39 9.43 8.54
C THR A 108 -11.56 9.12 7.60
N THR A 109 -11.47 9.52 6.32
CA THR A 109 -12.46 9.18 5.29
C THR A 109 -12.49 7.68 4.99
N ALA A 110 -11.33 7.04 4.84
CA ALA A 110 -11.25 5.60 4.65
C ALA A 110 -11.80 4.84 5.87
N LEU A 111 -11.45 5.27 7.08
CA LEU A 111 -11.94 4.67 8.32
C LEU A 111 -13.46 4.72 8.40
N ARG A 112 -14.07 5.91 8.24
CA ARG A 112 -15.53 6.09 8.30
C ARG A 112 -16.27 5.20 7.29
N ARG A 113 -15.73 5.09 6.07
CA ARG A 113 -16.30 4.24 5.02
C ARG A 113 -16.30 2.76 5.42
N VAL A 114 -15.22 2.28 6.01
CA VAL A 114 -15.12 0.88 6.47
C VAL A 114 -15.97 0.64 7.72
N GLU A 115 -16.06 1.58 8.65
CA GLU A 115 -16.95 1.49 9.82
C GLU A 115 -18.41 1.30 9.41
N GLY A 116 -18.89 2.03 8.40
CA GLY A 116 -20.24 1.83 7.85
C GLY A 116 -20.47 0.42 7.30
N LYS A 117 -19.47 -0.17 6.63
CA LYS A 117 -19.53 -1.56 6.11
C LYS A 117 -19.50 -2.63 7.20
N VAL A 118 -18.91 -2.33 8.36
CA VAL A 118 -18.85 -3.25 9.50
C VAL A 118 -20.11 -3.14 10.36
N GLY A 119 -20.57 -1.92 10.66
CA GLY A 119 -21.73 -1.68 11.52
C GLY A 119 -23.10 -1.86 10.84
N GLY A 120 -23.15 -1.87 9.51
CA GLY A 120 -24.39 -2.16 8.75
C GLY A 120 -24.66 -3.66 8.53
N ARG A 121 -24.01 -4.54 9.29
CA ARG A 121 -24.21 -6.01 9.26
C ARG A 121 -24.98 -6.49 10.46
#